data_AF-A0AAE5MIK0-F1
#
_entry.id   AF-A0AAE5MIK0-F1
#
_cell.length_a   1.000
_cell.length_b   1.000
_cell.length_c   1.000
_cell.angle_alpha   90.00
_cell.angle_beta   90.00
_cell.angle_gamma   90.00
#
_symmetry.space_group_name_H-M   'P 1'
#
loop_
_entity.id
_entity.type
_entity.pdbx_description
1 polymer ?
#
loop_
_entity_poly.entity_id
_entity_poly.type
_entity_poly.pdbx_seq_one_letter_code
_entity_poly.pdbx_strand_id
1 'polypeptide(L)'
;MTDRGGPRLGGTVPEASDDPRSGDYRASGIDPGRVPDPHEPLRALWDPTRRNIGRPRAPRPERDVRKQSKLGRFVSMYGWRAYAIPVLLIVTVLVLVDAVRGIGDSDSAASDDPGFGVLSHEDGTDIVGVPPLADGNFADTVPAGALPDGGPFTATGAGTWHVVPGTTGQVGQGTERVFTYSVEVEDGIDTAGLGGDEAFGRMVDQTLGNPKSWTRDPRFAFRRVDATDPLLKNGNGPDFRISLTSQMTIREACGYDIQLEVSCFNPGIDRVVLNEPRWVRGATAFQGDIGSYRQYQINHEVGHAIGYQAHQPCETDGGLAPVMMQQSFGTANNDIAKLDPEGVVPMDGKVCRFNPWPYPRG
;
A
#
# COMPACT_ATOMS: atom_id res chain seq x y z
N MET A 1 52.11 30.37 9.07
CA MET A 1 51.91 31.41 8.03
C MET A 1 50.40 31.65 7.96
N THR A 2 49.88 32.58 8.76
CA THR A 2 49.74 34.04 8.47
C THR A 2 48.65 34.31 7.43
N ASP A 3 47.60 35.14 7.61
CA ASP A 3 46.89 35.83 8.72
C ASP A 3 46.19 37.07 8.09
N ARG A 4 45.15 37.61 8.73
CA ARG A 4 44.45 38.91 8.50
C ARG A 4 43.47 39.01 7.31
N GLY A 5 42.29 39.62 7.43
CA GLY A 5 41.56 40.14 8.61
C GLY A 5 41.07 41.60 8.46
N GLY A 6 39.89 41.94 9.01
CA GLY A 6 39.41 43.34 9.08
C GLY A 6 37.88 43.51 9.09
N PRO A 7 37.34 44.63 9.63
CA PRO A 7 36.49 44.52 10.83
C PRO A 7 35.12 45.25 10.80
N ARG A 8 34.37 45.19 11.92
CA ARG A 8 33.05 45.83 12.19
C ARG A 8 33.14 47.06 13.11
N LEU A 9 32.26 48.06 12.93
CA LEU A 9 31.79 49.12 13.87
C LEU A 9 30.40 49.66 13.41
N GLY A 10 29.57 50.41 14.17
CA GLY A 10 29.57 50.70 15.62
C GLY A 10 28.83 52.00 16.08
N GLY A 11 27.49 51.98 16.24
CA GLY A 11 26.67 53.10 16.81
C GLY A 11 26.27 54.21 15.82
N THR A 12 25.35 55.17 16.07
CA THR A 12 24.43 55.46 17.22
C THR A 12 23.35 56.51 16.79
N VAL A 13 22.35 56.78 17.66
CA VAL A 13 21.14 57.64 17.48
C VAL A 13 20.81 58.28 18.85
N PRO A 14 20.00 59.36 19.05
CA PRO A 14 19.16 60.16 18.12
C PRO A 14 19.23 61.71 18.27
N GLU A 15 18.36 62.48 17.60
CA GLU A 15 17.88 63.79 18.11
C GLU A 15 16.46 64.19 17.60
N ALA A 16 15.80 65.12 18.30
CA ALA A 16 14.43 65.59 18.09
C ALA A 16 14.34 67.12 18.17
N SER A 17 13.26 67.74 17.67
CA SER A 17 13.02 69.19 17.85
C SER A 17 11.53 69.60 17.76
N ASP A 18 11.00 70.01 18.91
CA ASP A 18 10.18 71.20 19.21
C ASP A 18 8.84 71.60 18.52
N ASP A 19 7.95 72.03 19.43
CA ASP A 19 6.68 72.80 19.35
C ASP A 19 7.00 74.30 19.00
N PRO A 20 6.13 75.36 19.15
CA PRO A 20 4.72 75.44 19.57
C PRO A 20 3.83 76.44 18.78
N ARG A 21 2.55 76.61 19.18
CA ARG A 21 1.93 77.94 19.48
C ARG A 21 0.44 77.91 19.92
N SER A 22 0.14 78.75 20.93
CA SER A 22 -1.14 79.45 21.27
C SER A 22 -2.47 78.65 21.22
N GLY A 23 -3.35 78.63 22.23
CA GLY A 23 -3.45 79.43 23.46
C GLY A 23 -4.61 80.42 23.40
N ASP A 24 -5.66 80.20 24.21
CA ASP A 24 -6.36 81.29 24.93
C ASP A 24 -7.33 80.75 26.00
N TYR A 25 -7.49 81.53 27.09
CA TYR A 25 -8.40 81.25 28.21
C TYR A 25 -9.77 81.89 28.00
N ARG A 26 -10.85 81.23 28.48
CA ARG A 26 -11.86 81.87 29.36
C ARG A 26 -12.82 80.86 29.99
N ALA A 27 -13.40 81.27 31.13
CA ALA A 27 -13.97 80.36 32.12
C ALA A 27 -15.50 80.49 32.29
N SER A 28 -16.07 79.38 32.81
CA SER A 28 -17.19 79.30 33.75
C SER A 28 -18.52 80.01 33.44
N GLY A 29 -19.56 79.19 33.28
CA GLY A 29 -20.94 79.50 33.65
C GLY A 29 -21.62 78.23 34.14
N ILE A 30 -22.02 78.19 35.42
CA ILE A 30 -22.78 77.09 36.03
C ILE A 30 -24.19 77.61 36.30
N ASP A 31 -25.21 76.82 35.95
CA ASP A 31 -26.57 76.97 36.48
C ASP A 31 -27.12 75.57 36.81
N PRO A 32 -27.78 75.34 37.97
CA PRO A 32 -28.02 74.00 38.49
C PRO A 32 -29.45 73.51 38.24
N GLY A 33 -29.64 72.18 38.28
CA GLY A 33 -30.91 71.59 38.65
C GLY A 33 -31.48 70.51 37.73
N ARG A 34 -31.09 69.25 37.98
CA ARG A 34 -32.05 68.13 37.99
C ARG A 34 -31.52 66.97 38.82
N VAL A 35 -32.28 66.56 39.83
CA VAL A 35 -32.05 65.29 40.54
C VAL A 35 -32.65 64.16 39.70
N PRO A 36 -31.93 63.07 39.39
CA PRO A 36 -32.48 61.92 38.67
C PRO A 36 -33.38 61.03 39.55
N ASP A 37 -34.32 60.34 38.90
CA ASP A 37 -35.22 59.35 39.52
C ASP A 37 -34.46 58.03 39.84
N PRO A 38 -34.59 57.41 41.02
CA PRO A 38 -33.74 56.28 41.44
C PRO A 38 -33.95 54.94 40.71
N HIS A 39 -34.90 54.81 39.78
CA HIS A 39 -35.36 53.51 39.29
C HIS A 39 -35.21 53.24 37.78
N GLU A 40 -34.43 54.05 37.05
CA GLU A 40 -34.14 53.77 35.62
C GLU A 40 -32.82 52.97 35.46
N PRO A 41 -32.81 51.82 34.75
CA PRO A 41 -31.62 51.01 34.59
C PRO A 41 -30.62 51.66 33.63
N LEU A 42 -29.44 52.02 34.16
CA LEU A 42 -28.35 52.64 33.41
C LEU A 42 -27.91 51.78 32.22
N ARG A 43 -28.32 52.16 31.00
CA ARG A 43 -27.64 51.70 29.78
C ARG A 43 -26.35 52.48 29.61
N ALA A 44 -25.23 51.77 29.50
CA ALA A 44 -23.94 52.38 29.21
C ALA A 44 -23.97 53.12 27.86
N LEU A 45 -23.98 54.45 27.91
CA LEU A 45 -23.89 55.31 26.74
C LEU A 45 -22.42 55.59 26.45
N TRP A 46 -21.86 54.93 25.44
CA TRP A 46 -20.58 55.32 24.86
C TRP A 46 -20.76 56.63 24.08
N ASP A 47 -19.88 57.62 24.33
CA ASP A 47 -19.89 59.01 23.83
C ASP A 47 -20.99 59.94 24.42
N PRO A 48 -20.63 60.80 25.41
CA PRO A 48 -21.55 61.77 26.02
C PRO A 48 -21.65 63.12 25.26
N THR A 49 -21.01 63.28 24.09
CA THR A 49 -20.90 64.60 23.42
C THR A 49 -21.83 64.80 22.20
N ARG A 50 -22.45 63.73 21.68
CA ARG A 50 -23.39 63.84 20.55
C ARG A 50 -24.71 64.48 20.94
N ARG A 51 -24.89 65.75 20.57
CA ARG A 51 -26.22 66.41 20.55
C ARG A 51 -27.17 65.65 19.61
N ASN A 52 -28.23 65.07 20.17
CA ASN A 52 -29.29 64.42 19.40
C ASN A 52 -30.07 65.46 18.58
N ILE A 53 -29.85 65.48 17.27
CA ILE A 53 -30.77 66.12 16.32
C ILE A 53 -31.91 65.12 16.05
N GLY A 54 -33.14 65.51 16.38
CA GLY A 54 -34.30 64.62 16.37
C GLY A 54 -34.58 64.02 14.98
N ARG A 55 -34.60 62.68 14.90
CA ARG A 55 -34.99 61.96 13.68
C ARG A 55 -36.53 61.76 13.66
N PRO A 56 -37.24 62.09 12.56
CA PRO A 56 -38.69 61.89 12.49
C PRO A 56 -39.10 60.42 12.64
N ARG A 57 -40.23 60.16 13.30
CA ARG A 57 -40.82 58.81 13.39
C ARG A 57 -41.44 58.41 12.06
N ALA A 58 -41.01 57.29 11.49
CA ALA A 58 -41.77 56.59 10.46
C ALA A 58 -42.99 55.89 11.08
N PRO A 59 -44.13 55.79 10.37
CA PRO A 59 -45.31 55.09 10.89
C PRO A 59 -45.06 53.57 10.99
N ARG A 60 -45.63 52.97 12.03
CA ARG A 60 -45.53 51.53 12.32
C ARG A 60 -46.55 50.76 11.47
N PRO A 61 -46.17 49.69 10.76
CA PRO A 61 -47.16 48.84 10.09
C PRO A 61 -47.99 48.08 11.13
N GLU A 62 -49.29 47.92 10.87
CA GLU A 62 -50.17 47.11 11.71
C GLU A 62 -49.73 45.64 11.69
N ARG A 63 -49.64 45.02 12.87
CA ARG A 63 -49.44 43.58 13.00
C ARG A 63 -50.80 42.91 13.11
N ASP A 64 -51.25 42.32 12.01
CA ASP A 64 -52.42 41.44 12.01
C ASP A 64 -52.07 40.11 12.71
N VAL A 65 -52.53 39.95 13.96
CA VAL A 65 -52.18 38.80 14.81
C VAL A 65 -53.11 37.62 14.50
N ARG A 66 -52.75 36.84 13.47
CA ARG A 66 -53.38 35.55 13.21
C ARG A 66 -53.29 34.65 14.44
N LYS A 67 -54.44 34.19 14.95
CA LYS A 67 -54.54 33.26 16.09
C LYS A 67 -53.77 31.96 15.78
N GLN A 68 -52.73 31.66 16.55
CA GLN A 68 -51.97 30.42 16.41
C GLN A 68 -52.86 29.20 16.68
N SER A 69 -52.74 28.16 15.83
CA SER A 69 -53.40 26.87 16.06
C SER A 69 -52.72 26.08 17.18
N LYS A 70 -53.40 25.05 17.71
CA LYS A 70 -52.87 24.17 18.77
C LYS A 70 -51.50 23.55 18.39
N LEU A 71 -51.26 23.29 17.10
CA LEU A 71 -50.01 22.73 16.60
C LEU A 71 -48.83 23.71 16.74
N GLY A 72 -49.04 24.99 16.44
CA GLY A 72 -48.01 26.03 16.59
C GLY A 72 -47.57 26.23 18.04
N ARG A 73 -48.49 26.04 18.99
CA ARG A 73 -48.20 26.09 20.44
C ARG A 73 -47.39 24.88 20.94
N PHE A 74 -47.46 23.75 20.25
CA PHE A 74 -46.69 22.55 20.57
C PHE A 74 -45.23 22.69 20.07
N VAL A 75 -45.05 23.13 18.83
CA VAL A 75 -43.73 23.42 18.25
C VAL A 75 -42.98 24.50 19.05
N SER A 76 -43.68 25.55 19.53
CA SER A 76 -43.06 26.58 20.37
C SER A 76 -42.68 26.11 21.79
N MET A 77 -43.21 24.98 22.26
CA MET A 77 -43.02 24.49 23.64
C MET A 77 -41.92 23.44 23.75
N TYR A 78 -41.72 22.61 22.72
CA TYR A 78 -40.72 21.52 22.74
C TYR A 78 -39.59 21.68 21.69
N GLY A 79 -39.76 22.57 20.71
CA GLY A 79 -38.75 22.88 19.69
C GLY A 79 -38.28 21.68 18.88
N TRP A 80 -37.06 21.76 18.34
CA TRP A 80 -36.40 20.71 17.53
C TRP A 80 -36.31 19.33 18.21
N ARG A 81 -36.44 19.27 19.54
CA ARG A 81 -36.32 18.04 20.35
C ARG A 81 -37.44 17.03 20.05
N ALA A 82 -38.57 17.49 19.52
CA ALA A 82 -39.66 16.62 19.07
C ALA A 82 -39.27 15.68 17.92
N TYR A 83 -38.27 16.06 17.11
CA TYR A 83 -37.73 15.23 16.03
C TYR A 83 -36.42 14.53 16.43
N ALA A 84 -35.58 15.19 17.24
CA ALA A 84 -34.29 14.63 17.66
C ALA A 84 -34.43 13.32 18.46
N ILE A 85 -35.43 13.21 19.36
CA ILE A 85 -35.64 12.02 20.19
C ILE A 85 -36.00 10.77 19.36
N PRO A 86 -37.04 10.77 18.50
CA PRO A 86 -37.34 9.60 17.67
C PRO A 86 -36.22 9.28 16.66
N VAL A 87 -35.52 10.27 16.11
CA VAL A 87 -34.36 10.04 15.23
C VAL A 87 -33.21 9.37 15.99
N LEU A 88 -32.86 9.85 17.20
CA LEU A 88 -31.84 9.22 18.03
C LEU A 88 -32.22 7.79 18.44
N LEU A 89 -33.50 7.52 18.72
CA LEU A 89 -33.99 6.17 18.99
C LEU A 89 -33.78 5.24 17.79
N ILE A 90 -34.11 5.69 16.58
CA ILE A 90 -33.89 4.93 15.35
C ILE A 90 -32.40 4.67 15.12
N VAL A 91 -31.55 5.70 15.28
CA VAL A 91 -30.08 5.55 15.16
C VAL A 91 -29.53 4.59 16.21
N THR A 92 -29.98 4.66 17.46
CA THR A 92 -29.53 3.73 18.52
C THR A 92 -29.97 2.30 18.25
N VAL A 93 -31.18 2.09 17.72
CA VAL A 93 -31.64 0.75 17.30
C VAL A 93 -30.85 0.24 16.10
N LEU A 94 -30.51 1.09 15.12
CA LEU A 94 -29.66 0.72 14.00
C LEU A 94 -28.25 0.32 14.48
N VAL A 95 -27.63 1.11 15.36
CA VAL A 95 -26.32 0.80 15.94
C VAL A 95 -26.35 -0.48 16.78
N LEU A 96 -27.43 -0.78 17.50
CA LEU A 96 -27.59 -2.04 18.22
C LEU A 96 -27.78 -3.24 17.28
N VAL A 97 -28.54 -3.07 16.19
CA VAL A 97 -28.70 -4.12 15.16
C VAL A 97 -27.39 -4.35 14.41
N ASP A 98 -26.63 -3.29 14.15
CA ASP A 98 -25.31 -3.36 13.51
C ASP A 98 -24.29 -4.04 14.44
N ALA A 99 -24.22 -3.67 15.71
CA ALA A 99 -23.38 -4.34 16.71
C ALA A 99 -23.74 -5.83 16.88
N VAL A 100 -25.03 -6.20 16.87
CA VAL A 100 -25.45 -7.61 16.97
C VAL A 100 -25.17 -8.40 15.68
N ARG A 101 -25.10 -7.75 14.52
CA ARG A 101 -24.67 -8.37 13.26
C ARG A 101 -23.15 -8.47 13.16
N GLY A 102 -22.42 -7.45 13.59
CA GLY A 102 -20.96 -7.39 13.62
C GLY A 102 -20.29 -8.31 14.65
N ILE A 103 -21.04 -8.83 15.64
CA ILE A 103 -20.55 -9.92 16.51
C ILE A 103 -20.33 -11.24 15.72
N GLY A 104 -20.85 -11.36 14.50
CA GLY A 104 -20.55 -12.45 13.57
C GLY A 104 -19.17 -12.34 12.90
N ASP A 105 -18.73 -11.13 12.55
CA ASP A 105 -17.40 -10.87 12.00
C ASP A 105 -16.44 -10.50 13.14
N SER A 106 -16.03 -11.54 13.87
CA SER A 106 -14.84 -11.48 14.72
C SER A 106 -13.60 -11.56 13.82
N ASP A 107 -13.36 -10.51 13.04
CA ASP A 107 -12.09 -10.30 12.35
C ASP A 107 -10.99 -10.36 13.41
N SER A 108 -10.19 -11.41 13.34
CA SER A 108 -9.11 -11.61 14.29
C SER A 108 -8.10 -10.51 14.06
N ALA A 109 -7.97 -9.60 15.04
CA ALA A 109 -6.96 -8.56 15.04
C ALA A 109 -5.56 -9.20 15.05
N ALA A 110 -5.09 -9.56 13.87
CA ALA A 110 -3.72 -9.92 13.61
C ALA A 110 -2.83 -8.73 13.96
N SER A 111 -1.65 -9.02 14.50
CA SER A 111 -0.66 -8.02 14.86
C SER A 111 -0.27 -7.13 13.68
N ASP A 112 -0.04 -5.84 13.94
CA ASP A 112 0.64 -4.86 13.06
C ASP A 112 2.13 -5.23 12.84
N ASP A 113 2.40 -6.46 12.42
CA ASP A 113 3.61 -6.85 11.69
C ASP A 113 3.19 -6.83 10.21
N PRO A 114 3.84 -6.07 9.32
CA PRO A 114 3.45 -6.00 7.91
C PRO A 114 3.37 -7.41 7.33
N GLY A 115 2.15 -7.88 7.09
CA GLY A 115 1.88 -9.28 6.80
C GLY A 115 2.42 -9.69 5.44
N PHE A 116 2.39 -10.99 5.14
CA PHE A 116 2.09 -11.35 3.75
C PHE A 116 0.63 -10.98 3.48
N GLY A 117 0.25 -10.83 2.21
CA GLY A 117 -1.14 -10.65 1.82
C GLY A 117 -2.05 -11.77 2.35
N VAL A 118 -3.37 -11.57 2.25
CA VAL A 118 -4.34 -12.62 2.61
C VAL A 118 -4.04 -13.88 1.79
N LEU A 119 -4.03 -15.04 2.44
CA LEU A 119 -3.95 -16.32 1.74
C LEU A 119 -5.27 -16.56 1.03
N SER A 120 -5.24 -16.59 -0.30
CA SER A 120 -6.41 -16.96 -1.10
C SER A 120 -6.73 -18.44 -0.91
N HIS A 121 -8.01 -18.74 -0.70
CA HIS A 121 -8.55 -20.10 -0.68
C HIS A 121 -9.36 -20.43 -1.95
N GLU A 122 -9.29 -19.58 -2.97
CA GLU A 122 -10.02 -19.72 -4.23
C GLU A 122 -9.15 -20.37 -5.30
N ASP A 123 -9.65 -21.47 -5.87
CA ASP A 123 -9.06 -22.19 -7.01
C ASP A 123 -9.29 -21.39 -8.32
N GLY A 124 -8.70 -20.20 -8.40
CA GLY A 124 -8.71 -19.36 -9.60
C GLY A 124 -7.88 -19.98 -10.72
N THR A 125 -8.35 -19.86 -11.97
CA THR A 125 -7.60 -20.31 -13.16
C THR A 125 -6.69 -19.24 -13.76
N ASP A 126 -6.71 -18.03 -13.20
CA ASP A 126 -5.98 -16.88 -13.72
C ASP A 126 -4.48 -16.99 -13.39
N ILE A 127 -3.64 -16.53 -14.32
CA ILE A 127 -2.17 -16.57 -14.18
C ILE A 127 -1.75 -15.53 -13.14
N VAL A 128 -0.98 -15.96 -12.13
CA VAL A 128 -0.59 -15.13 -10.99
C VAL A 128 0.90 -14.75 -11.09
N GLY A 129 1.23 -13.51 -10.74
CA GLY A 129 2.60 -12.96 -10.81
C GLY A 129 2.87 -12.00 -11.98
N VAL A 130 1.88 -11.82 -12.86
CA VAL A 130 1.96 -11.00 -14.08
C VAL A 130 1.02 -9.80 -13.93
N PRO A 131 1.42 -8.58 -14.34
CA PRO A 131 0.50 -7.44 -14.40
C PRO A 131 -0.72 -7.72 -15.27
N PRO A 132 -1.87 -7.05 -15.03
CA PRO A 132 -3.05 -7.18 -15.87
C PRO A 132 -2.75 -6.85 -17.34
N LEU A 133 -3.52 -7.47 -18.26
CA LEU A 133 -3.35 -7.33 -19.71
C LEU A 133 -3.16 -5.88 -20.14
N ALA A 134 -2.13 -5.62 -20.95
CA ALA A 134 -1.82 -4.27 -21.41
C ALA A 134 -2.90 -3.76 -22.38
N ASP A 135 -3.72 -2.82 -21.93
CA ASP A 135 -4.75 -2.10 -22.72
C ASP A 135 -4.17 -1.19 -23.84
N GLY A 136 -2.85 -1.08 -23.93
CA GLY A 136 -2.12 -0.25 -24.88
C GLY A 136 -1.73 1.15 -24.36
N ASN A 137 -2.04 1.51 -23.11
CA ASN A 137 -1.69 2.82 -22.52
C ASN A 137 -0.46 2.79 -21.58
N PHE A 138 0.21 1.65 -21.46
CA PHE A 138 1.37 1.46 -20.60
C PHE A 138 2.63 2.12 -21.19
N ALA A 139 3.60 2.45 -20.34
CA ALA A 139 4.92 2.85 -20.83
C ALA A 139 5.59 1.66 -21.54
N ASP A 140 6.07 1.86 -22.78
CA ASP A 140 6.55 0.80 -23.70
C ASP A 140 7.46 -0.25 -23.02
N THR A 141 8.28 0.16 -22.06
CA THR A 141 8.85 -0.66 -20.97
C THR A 141 9.33 0.28 -19.83
N VAL A 142 9.57 -0.24 -18.62
CA VAL A 142 10.42 0.47 -17.63
C VAL A 142 11.85 -0.06 -17.67
N PRO A 143 12.90 0.79 -17.70
CA PRO A 143 14.29 0.34 -17.78
C PRO A 143 14.73 -0.57 -16.62
N ALA A 144 14.14 -0.39 -15.44
CA ALA A 144 14.40 -1.24 -14.27
C ALA A 144 13.95 -2.70 -14.47
N GLY A 145 12.93 -2.92 -15.33
CA GLY A 145 12.41 -4.22 -15.70
C GLY A 145 13.03 -4.84 -16.96
N ALA A 146 13.97 -4.17 -17.64
CA ALA A 146 14.68 -4.77 -18.76
C ALA A 146 15.40 -6.07 -18.35
N LEU A 147 15.57 -7.00 -19.30
CA LEU A 147 16.47 -8.13 -19.11
C LEU A 147 17.92 -7.61 -19.20
N PRO A 148 18.78 -7.82 -18.19
CA PRO A 148 20.18 -7.40 -18.26
C PRO A 148 20.95 -8.09 -19.40
N ASP A 149 22.11 -7.56 -19.77
CA ASP A 149 23.09 -8.30 -20.55
C ASP A 149 23.69 -9.45 -19.74
N GLY A 150 24.12 -10.51 -20.42
CA GLY A 150 24.67 -11.70 -19.76
C GLY A 150 24.84 -12.88 -20.70
N GLY A 151 24.88 -14.09 -20.13
CA GLY A 151 25.09 -15.33 -20.87
C GLY A 151 24.04 -15.61 -21.96
N PRO A 152 24.33 -16.55 -22.88
CA PRO A 152 23.30 -17.09 -23.76
C PRO A 152 22.23 -17.81 -22.93
N PHE A 153 21.01 -17.82 -23.45
CA PHE A 153 19.85 -18.49 -22.88
C PHE A 153 19.08 -19.20 -24.01
N THR A 154 18.21 -20.14 -23.69
CA THR A 154 17.39 -20.84 -24.70
C THR A 154 16.20 -19.98 -25.11
N ALA A 155 16.22 -19.48 -26.35
CA ALA A 155 15.10 -18.71 -26.90
C ALA A 155 13.84 -19.58 -27.12
N THR A 156 14.00 -20.83 -27.53
CA THR A 156 12.88 -21.73 -27.86
C THR A 156 13.23 -23.16 -27.45
N GLY A 157 12.52 -23.70 -26.46
CA GLY A 157 12.50 -25.12 -26.12
C GLY A 157 11.37 -25.86 -26.86
N ALA A 158 11.03 -27.06 -26.38
CA ALA A 158 10.05 -27.93 -27.02
C ALA A 158 8.60 -27.76 -26.52
N GLY A 159 8.35 -26.95 -25.48
CA GLY A 159 7.05 -26.88 -24.80
C GLY A 159 6.69 -28.12 -23.97
N THR A 160 7.65 -29.03 -23.78
CA THR A 160 7.55 -30.21 -22.89
C THR A 160 8.64 -30.14 -21.83
N TRP A 161 8.40 -30.75 -20.67
CA TRP A 161 9.35 -30.76 -19.56
C TRP A 161 9.65 -32.19 -19.11
N HIS A 162 10.90 -32.46 -18.78
CA HIS A 162 11.31 -33.67 -18.08
C HIS A 162 11.50 -33.40 -16.59
N VAL A 163 11.19 -34.40 -15.76
CA VAL A 163 11.42 -34.33 -14.30
C VAL A 163 12.91 -34.48 -14.02
N VAL A 164 13.48 -33.54 -13.28
CA VAL A 164 14.81 -33.65 -12.69
C VAL A 164 14.73 -34.72 -11.58
N PRO A 165 15.47 -35.84 -11.67
CA PRO A 165 15.38 -36.90 -10.65
C PRO A 165 15.76 -36.39 -9.25
N GLY A 166 15.04 -36.86 -8.23
CA GLY A 166 15.31 -36.53 -6.84
C GLY A 166 14.04 -36.29 -6.01
N THR A 167 14.09 -36.73 -4.77
CA THR A 167 13.05 -36.54 -3.74
C THR A 167 13.68 -36.01 -2.45
N THR A 168 12.87 -35.40 -1.58
CA THR A 168 13.33 -34.94 -0.25
C THR A 168 12.50 -35.56 0.87
N GLY A 169 12.99 -35.44 2.10
CA GLY A 169 12.10 -35.48 3.27
C GLY A 169 11.17 -34.25 3.30
N GLN A 170 10.24 -34.21 4.25
CA GLN A 170 9.51 -33.00 4.56
C GLN A 170 10.45 -31.95 5.18
N VAL A 171 10.40 -30.71 4.69
CA VAL A 171 11.03 -29.52 5.30
C VAL A 171 9.96 -28.55 5.77
N GLY A 172 10.10 -27.99 6.97
CA GLY A 172 9.03 -27.24 7.64
C GLY A 172 8.09 -28.12 8.47
N GLN A 173 7.24 -27.50 9.30
CA GLN A 173 6.35 -28.22 10.22
C GLN A 173 5.05 -28.68 9.53
N GLY A 174 4.45 -27.84 8.68
CA GLY A 174 3.27 -28.18 7.90
C GLY A 174 2.02 -28.38 8.75
N THR A 175 1.81 -27.52 9.77
CA THR A 175 0.66 -27.65 10.68
C THR A 175 -0.69 -27.45 10.01
N GLU A 176 -0.73 -26.87 8.80
CA GLU A 176 -1.94 -26.71 7.98
C GLU A 176 -1.80 -27.37 6.60
N ARG A 177 -0.64 -27.22 5.94
CA ARG A 177 -0.36 -27.79 4.62
C ARG A 177 1.08 -28.30 4.48
N VAL A 178 1.21 -29.45 3.83
CA VAL A 178 2.48 -30.01 3.33
C VAL A 178 2.37 -30.07 1.81
N PHE A 179 3.02 -29.16 1.11
CA PHE A 179 3.03 -29.09 -0.35
C PHE A 179 4.02 -30.09 -0.94
N THR A 180 3.60 -30.85 -1.93
CA THR A 180 4.43 -31.71 -2.76
C THR A 180 4.74 -31.01 -4.08
N TYR A 181 6.00 -31.09 -4.52
CA TYR A 181 6.43 -30.46 -5.77
C TYR A 181 7.36 -31.37 -6.57
N SER A 182 7.28 -31.33 -7.90
CA SER A 182 8.36 -31.79 -8.78
C SER A 182 9.28 -30.63 -9.15
N VAL A 183 10.51 -30.95 -9.55
CA VAL A 183 11.40 -30.02 -10.25
C VAL A 183 11.54 -30.51 -11.68
N GLU A 184 11.36 -29.63 -12.65
CA GLU A 184 11.32 -29.98 -14.07
C GLU A 184 12.12 -28.96 -14.90
N VAL A 185 12.69 -29.40 -16.03
CA VAL A 185 13.40 -28.54 -16.99
C VAL A 185 12.76 -28.74 -18.35
N GLU A 186 12.55 -27.65 -19.11
CA GLU A 186 12.00 -27.73 -20.45
C GLU A 186 12.99 -28.45 -21.39
N ASP A 187 12.48 -29.39 -22.18
CA ASP A 187 13.26 -30.10 -23.18
C ASP A 187 13.82 -29.11 -24.21
N GLY A 188 15.15 -29.10 -24.37
CA GLY A 188 15.87 -28.16 -25.23
C GLY A 188 16.59 -27.02 -24.50
N ILE A 189 16.44 -26.88 -23.17
CA ILE A 189 17.31 -25.99 -22.38
C ILE A 189 18.68 -26.64 -22.19
N ASP A 190 19.76 -25.92 -22.52
CA ASP A 190 21.13 -26.35 -22.21
C ASP A 190 21.52 -25.90 -20.80
N THR A 191 21.32 -26.78 -19.83
CA THR A 191 21.69 -26.53 -18.43
C THR A 191 23.18 -26.74 -18.14
N ALA A 192 24.03 -27.13 -19.11
CA ALA A 192 25.45 -27.38 -18.84
C ALA A 192 26.17 -26.12 -18.31
N GLY A 193 25.86 -24.95 -18.87
CA GLY A 193 26.35 -23.65 -18.38
C GLY A 193 25.81 -23.23 -17.00
N LEU A 194 24.77 -23.92 -16.51
CA LEU A 194 24.11 -23.69 -15.22
C LEU A 194 24.53 -24.69 -14.13
N GLY A 195 25.37 -25.67 -14.46
CA GLY A 195 25.77 -26.78 -13.58
C GLY A 195 24.92 -28.05 -13.73
N GLY A 196 24.13 -28.16 -14.80
CA GLY A 196 23.21 -29.26 -15.08
C GLY A 196 21.90 -29.17 -14.31
N ASP A 197 20.92 -29.99 -14.69
CA ASP A 197 19.57 -30.01 -14.11
C ASP A 197 19.60 -30.26 -12.59
N GLU A 198 20.56 -31.07 -12.13
CA GLU A 198 20.77 -31.36 -10.71
C GLU A 198 21.21 -30.11 -9.91
N ALA A 199 21.90 -29.15 -10.53
CA ALA A 199 22.21 -27.87 -9.90
C ALA A 199 20.96 -26.97 -9.78
N PHE A 200 20.08 -26.98 -10.78
CA PHE A 200 18.77 -26.33 -10.71
C PHE A 200 17.91 -26.94 -9.58
N GLY A 201 17.76 -28.28 -9.56
CA GLY A 201 17.02 -28.98 -8.50
C GLY A 201 17.55 -28.73 -7.10
N ARG A 202 18.87 -28.81 -6.88
CA ARG A 202 19.46 -28.46 -5.58
C ARG A 202 19.20 -27.00 -5.18
N MET A 203 19.19 -26.06 -6.13
CA MET A 203 18.91 -24.66 -5.84
C MET A 203 17.47 -24.45 -5.38
N VAL A 204 16.51 -25.14 -6.00
CA VAL A 204 15.10 -25.18 -5.55
C VAL A 204 15.00 -25.77 -4.14
N ASP A 205 15.53 -26.97 -3.93
CA ASP A 205 15.46 -27.70 -2.67
C ASP A 205 16.08 -26.89 -1.50
N GLN A 206 17.26 -26.30 -1.72
CA GLN A 206 17.97 -25.49 -0.74
C GLN A 206 17.32 -24.13 -0.48
N THR A 207 16.58 -23.59 -1.46
CA THR A 207 15.82 -22.34 -1.27
C THR A 207 14.60 -22.61 -0.41
N LEU A 208 13.76 -23.59 -0.76
CA LEU A 208 12.54 -23.91 -0.01
C LEU A 208 12.82 -24.49 1.38
N GLY A 209 13.90 -25.26 1.54
CA GLY A 209 14.36 -25.76 2.84
C GLY A 209 15.06 -24.72 3.74
N ASN A 210 15.22 -23.48 3.29
CA ASN A 210 15.95 -22.46 4.05
C ASN A 210 15.12 -21.90 5.22
N PRO A 211 15.70 -21.68 6.42
CA PRO A 211 15.01 -21.00 7.53
C PRO A 211 14.57 -19.54 7.27
N LYS A 212 14.95 -18.97 6.12
CA LYS A 212 14.47 -17.67 5.61
C LYS A 212 13.32 -17.78 4.61
N SER A 213 13.04 -18.97 4.10
CA SER A 213 11.93 -19.27 3.19
C SER A 213 10.62 -19.48 3.96
N TRP A 214 9.57 -19.86 3.22
CA TRP A 214 8.21 -20.08 3.68
C TRP A 214 8.10 -21.06 4.86
N THR A 215 9.00 -22.04 4.98
CA THR A 215 9.06 -23.01 6.10
C THR A 215 9.34 -22.41 7.48
N ARG A 216 9.66 -21.11 7.57
CA ARG A 216 9.71 -20.39 8.85
C ARG A 216 8.30 -20.18 9.45
N ASP A 217 7.28 -20.09 8.61
CA ASP A 217 5.89 -20.19 9.05
C ASP A 217 5.58 -21.67 9.34
N PRO A 218 5.18 -22.05 10.58
CA PRO A 218 4.92 -23.45 10.92
C PRO A 218 3.75 -24.06 10.13
N ARG A 219 2.86 -23.23 9.56
CA ARG A 219 1.71 -23.69 8.77
C ARG A 219 2.13 -24.45 7.51
N PHE A 220 3.29 -24.10 6.96
CA PHE A 220 3.79 -24.65 5.70
C PHE A 220 4.91 -25.66 5.89
N ALA A 221 4.90 -26.65 5.01
CA ALA A 221 6.02 -27.53 4.75
C ALA A 221 6.07 -27.91 3.27
N PHE A 222 7.22 -28.34 2.79
CA PHE A 222 7.43 -28.79 1.42
C PHE A 222 8.09 -30.16 1.38
N ARG A 223 7.81 -30.93 0.32
CA ARG A 223 8.50 -32.19 0.00
C ARG A 223 8.62 -32.33 -1.51
N ARG A 224 9.86 -32.46 -2.01
CA ARG A 224 10.09 -32.81 -3.41
C ARG A 224 9.73 -34.27 -3.66
N VAL A 225 9.00 -34.51 -4.73
CA VAL A 225 8.57 -35.83 -5.22
C VAL A 225 8.95 -35.98 -6.69
N ASP A 226 9.17 -37.22 -7.13
CA ASP A 226 9.38 -37.56 -8.53
C ASP A 226 8.58 -38.83 -8.91
N ALA A 227 8.64 -39.25 -10.17
CA ALA A 227 7.89 -40.40 -10.68
C ALA A 227 8.18 -41.75 -9.98
N THR A 228 9.23 -41.83 -9.15
CA THR A 228 9.54 -43.03 -8.35
C THR A 228 8.81 -43.04 -6.99
N ASP A 229 8.33 -41.88 -6.53
CA ASP A 229 7.73 -41.71 -5.21
C ASP A 229 6.42 -42.53 -5.08
N PRO A 230 6.25 -43.34 -4.01
CA PRO A 230 5.02 -44.06 -3.72
C PRO A 230 3.73 -43.23 -3.75
N LEU A 231 3.80 -41.93 -3.45
CA LEU A 231 2.65 -41.02 -3.40
C LEU A 231 2.04 -40.76 -4.78
N LEU A 232 2.85 -40.80 -5.84
CA LEU A 232 2.40 -40.52 -7.21
C LEU A 232 1.93 -41.78 -7.96
N LYS A 233 2.12 -42.98 -7.38
CA LYS A 233 1.87 -44.29 -8.05
C LYS A 233 0.42 -44.56 -8.46
N ASN A 234 -0.53 -43.78 -7.96
CA ASN A 234 -1.94 -43.89 -8.30
C ASN A 234 -2.40 -42.88 -9.36
N GLY A 235 -1.47 -42.17 -10.03
CA GLY A 235 -1.79 -41.15 -11.03
C GLY A 235 -2.02 -39.75 -10.45
N ASN A 236 -1.81 -39.57 -9.14
CA ASN A 236 -1.76 -38.25 -8.52
C ASN A 236 -0.49 -37.52 -9.00
N GLY A 237 -0.62 -36.24 -9.36
CA GLY A 237 0.53 -35.36 -9.52
C GLY A 237 1.04 -34.81 -8.17
N PRO A 238 2.17 -34.08 -8.17
CA PRO A 238 2.46 -33.14 -7.09
C PRO A 238 1.40 -32.02 -7.05
N ASP A 239 1.33 -31.27 -5.94
CA ASP A 239 0.44 -30.11 -5.81
C ASP A 239 0.81 -28.99 -6.81
N PHE A 240 2.10 -28.84 -7.14
CA PHE A 240 2.57 -28.01 -8.25
C PHE A 240 3.94 -28.46 -8.79
N ARG A 241 4.36 -27.91 -9.93
CA ARG A 241 5.62 -28.25 -10.62
C ARG A 241 6.50 -27.01 -10.73
N ILE A 242 7.75 -27.06 -10.29
CA ILE A 242 8.70 -25.93 -10.39
C ILE A 242 9.60 -26.14 -11.61
N SER A 243 9.50 -25.23 -12.58
CA SER A 243 9.93 -25.54 -13.95
C SER A 243 10.78 -24.46 -14.59
N LEU A 244 12.02 -24.79 -14.96
CA LEU A 244 12.86 -23.89 -15.76
C LEU A 244 12.38 -23.91 -17.22
N THR A 245 12.05 -22.74 -17.76
CA THR A 245 11.32 -22.61 -19.05
C THR A 245 11.93 -21.54 -19.95
N SER A 246 12.09 -21.87 -21.23
CA SER A 246 12.68 -21.04 -22.29
C SER A 246 11.85 -19.79 -22.61
N GLN A 247 12.48 -18.82 -23.26
CA GLN A 247 11.90 -17.50 -23.52
C GLN A 247 10.53 -17.55 -24.24
N MET A 248 10.39 -18.30 -25.33
CA MET A 248 9.13 -18.31 -26.07
C MET A 248 8.04 -19.10 -25.36
N THR A 249 8.38 -20.24 -24.73
CA THR A 249 7.42 -21.08 -24.01
C THR A 249 6.86 -20.37 -22.78
N ILE A 250 7.68 -19.61 -22.04
CA ILE A 250 7.19 -18.88 -20.86
C ILE A 250 6.31 -17.67 -21.23
N ARG A 251 6.55 -17.03 -22.38
CA ARG A 251 5.68 -15.96 -22.88
C ARG A 251 4.28 -16.45 -23.24
N GLU A 252 4.14 -17.71 -23.66
CA GLU A 252 2.84 -18.36 -23.85
C GLU A 252 2.23 -18.77 -22.51
N ALA A 253 3.02 -19.35 -21.59
CA ALA A 253 2.54 -19.84 -20.31
C ALA A 253 2.22 -18.75 -19.27
N CYS A 254 2.84 -17.57 -19.37
CA CYS A 254 2.67 -16.44 -18.45
C CYS A 254 2.09 -15.17 -19.13
N GLY A 255 1.95 -15.14 -20.45
CA GLY A 255 1.64 -13.90 -21.18
C GLY A 255 2.87 -12.99 -21.38
N TYR A 256 2.73 -11.99 -22.25
CA TYR A 256 3.83 -11.10 -22.65
C TYR A 256 3.38 -9.70 -23.09
N ASP A 257 2.20 -9.24 -22.66
CA ASP A 257 1.60 -7.98 -23.15
C ASP A 257 2.46 -6.74 -22.81
N ILE A 258 3.06 -6.73 -21.61
CA ILE A 258 4.03 -5.71 -21.16
C ILE A 258 5.44 -5.86 -21.77
N GLN A 259 5.65 -6.86 -22.62
CA GLN A 259 6.92 -7.18 -23.29
C GLN A 259 8.17 -7.36 -22.40
N LEU A 260 7.99 -7.64 -21.10
CA LEU A 260 9.07 -7.93 -20.16
C LEU A 260 9.19 -9.43 -19.88
N GLU A 261 10.42 -9.89 -19.64
CA GLU A 261 10.68 -11.26 -19.20
C GLU A 261 10.21 -11.42 -17.74
N VAL A 262 9.18 -12.23 -17.55
CA VAL A 262 8.53 -12.52 -16.26
C VAL A 262 8.53 -14.01 -15.96
N SER A 263 8.44 -14.34 -14.68
CA SER A 263 8.05 -15.67 -14.18
C SER A 263 6.62 -15.58 -13.64
N CYS A 264 5.95 -16.71 -13.47
CA CYS A 264 4.60 -16.74 -12.94
C CYS A 264 4.29 -18.07 -12.23
N PHE A 265 3.19 -18.09 -11.46
CA PHE A 265 2.45 -19.31 -11.20
C PHE A 265 1.24 -19.38 -12.12
N ASN A 266 1.17 -20.43 -12.95
CA ASN A 266 0.02 -20.73 -13.80
C ASN A 266 -0.76 -21.91 -13.19
N PRO A 267 -1.92 -21.66 -12.54
CA PRO A 267 -2.75 -22.71 -11.97
C PRO A 267 -3.42 -23.59 -13.04
N GLY A 268 -3.63 -23.10 -14.26
CA GLY A 268 -4.18 -23.89 -15.37
C GLY A 268 -3.32 -25.08 -15.83
N ILE A 269 -2.06 -25.15 -15.37
CA ILE A 269 -1.12 -26.27 -15.61
C ILE A 269 -0.37 -26.73 -14.34
N ASP A 270 -0.86 -26.33 -13.15
CA ASP A 270 -0.25 -26.50 -11.82
C ASP A 270 1.27 -26.21 -11.82
N ARG A 271 1.71 -25.10 -12.41
CA ARG A 271 3.14 -24.86 -12.69
C ARG A 271 3.63 -23.50 -12.21
N VAL A 272 4.67 -23.53 -11.39
CA VAL A 272 5.60 -22.42 -11.16
C VAL A 272 6.55 -22.39 -12.36
N VAL A 273 6.37 -21.40 -13.24
CA VAL A 273 7.12 -21.26 -14.50
C VAL A 273 8.23 -20.23 -14.27
N LEU A 274 9.47 -20.71 -14.14
CA LEU A 274 10.65 -19.89 -13.93
C LEU A 274 11.29 -19.53 -15.26
N ASN A 275 11.42 -18.23 -15.52
CA ASN A 275 12.00 -17.66 -16.74
C ASN A 275 13.50 -17.97 -16.81
N GLU A 276 13.91 -18.79 -17.79
CA GLU A 276 15.31 -19.16 -18.01
C GLU A 276 16.20 -17.98 -18.44
N PRO A 277 15.78 -17.05 -19.31
CA PRO A 277 16.52 -15.80 -19.57
C PRO A 277 16.87 -15.03 -18.28
N ARG A 278 15.90 -14.89 -17.36
CA ARG A 278 16.11 -14.31 -16.02
C ARG A 278 16.94 -15.20 -15.10
N TRP A 279 16.81 -16.52 -15.18
CA TRP A 279 17.66 -17.44 -14.43
C TRP A 279 19.14 -17.29 -14.85
N VAL A 280 19.42 -17.00 -16.12
CA VAL A 280 20.77 -16.74 -16.64
C VAL A 280 21.26 -15.34 -16.27
N ARG A 281 20.44 -14.29 -16.45
CA ARG A 281 20.89 -12.87 -16.44
C ARG A 281 20.38 -12.02 -15.28
N GLY A 282 19.39 -12.51 -14.54
CA GLY A 282 18.81 -11.85 -13.37
C GLY A 282 17.94 -10.65 -13.68
N ALA A 283 17.88 -9.73 -12.72
CA ALA A 283 17.24 -8.43 -12.86
C ALA A 283 18.16 -7.32 -12.35
N THR A 284 18.05 -6.13 -12.95
CA THR A 284 18.91 -4.97 -12.67
C THR A 284 18.94 -4.59 -11.18
N ALA A 285 17.82 -4.76 -10.48
CA ALA A 285 17.70 -4.50 -9.03
C ALA A 285 18.68 -5.30 -8.16
N PHE A 286 19.09 -6.49 -8.61
CA PHE A 286 19.99 -7.40 -7.89
C PHE A 286 21.48 -7.12 -8.17
N GLN A 287 21.79 -6.14 -9.04
CA GLN A 287 23.15 -5.62 -9.24
C GLN A 287 24.21 -6.70 -9.58
N GLY A 288 23.79 -7.75 -10.30
CA GLY A 288 24.63 -8.88 -10.69
C GLY A 288 24.69 -10.04 -9.69
N ASP A 289 24.03 -9.95 -8.53
CA ASP A 289 23.85 -11.10 -7.62
C ASP A 289 22.78 -12.07 -8.16
N ILE A 290 23.20 -12.87 -9.13
CA ILE A 290 22.38 -13.91 -9.77
C ILE A 290 21.97 -15.01 -8.78
N GLY A 291 22.75 -15.25 -7.72
CA GLY A 291 22.45 -16.24 -6.69
C GLY A 291 21.23 -15.81 -5.86
N SER A 292 21.24 -14.56 -5.41
CA SER A 292 20.08 -13.93 -4.77
C SER A 292 18.89 -13.84 -5.71
N TYR A 293 19.06 -13.42 -6.98
CA TYR A 293 17.92 -13.33 -7.91
C TYR A 293 17.21 -14.69 -8.11
N ARG A 294 17.96 -15.79 -8.23
CA ARG A 294 17.38 -17.14 -8.37
C ARG A 294 16.59 -17.55 -7.11
N GLN A 295 17.08 -17.22 -5.92
CA GLN A 295 16.36 -17.43 -4.65
C GLN A 295 15.07 -16.60 -4.59
N TYR A 296 15.13 -15.35 -5.04
CA TYR A 296 13.96 -14.47 -5.16
C TYR A 296 12.91 -15.10 -6.08
N GLN A 297 13.31 -15.49 -7.30
CA GLN A 297 12.43 -16.03 -8.32
C GLN A 297 11.72 -17.29 -7.82
N ILE A 298 12.45 -18.23 -7.19
CA ILE A 298 11.86 -19.42 -6.58
C ILE A 298 10.87 -19.04 -5.46
N ASN A 299 11.27 -18.19 -4.50
CA ASN A 299 10.40 -17.87 -3.36
C ASN A 299 9.17 -17.07 -3.78
N HIS A 300 9.26 -16.15 -4.74
CA HIS A 300 8.17 -15.32 -5.22
C HIS A 300 7.08 -16.16 -5.91
N GLU A 301 7.46 -16.95 -6.93
CA GLU A 301 6.47 -17.76 -7.67
C GLU A 301 5.90 -18.91 -6.83
N VAL A 302 6.69 -19.50 -5.92
CA VAL A 302 6.16 -20.46 -4.94
C VAL A 302 5.25 -19.76 -3.92
N GLY A 303 5.45 -18.48 -3.63
CA GLY A 303 4.53 -17.67 -2.83
C GLY A 303 3.13 -17.63 -3.45
N HIS A 304 3.05 -17.34 -4.75
CA HIS A 304 1.80 -17.41 -5.51
C HIS A 304 1.18 -18.82 -5.45
N ALA A 305 1.99 -19.86 -5.67
CA ALA A 305 1.54 -21.26 -5.66
C ALA A 305 1.00 -21.76 -4.30
N ILE A 306 1.46 -21.19 -3.18
CA ILE A 306 0.94 -21.52 -1.83
C ILE A 306 -0.18 -20.59 -1.34
N GLY A 307 -0.67 -19.68 -2.20
CA GLY A 307 -1.86 -18.85 -1.97
C GLY A 307 -1.61 -17.36 -1.75
N TYR A 308 -0.37 -16.86 -1.82
CA TYR A 308 -0.07 -15.42 -1.72
C TYR A 308 -0.18 -14.71 -3.07
N GLN A 309 -1.41 -14.58 -3.60
CA GLN A 309 -1.64 -14.08 -4.97
C GLN A 309 -1.31 -12.59 -5.17
N ALA A 310 -1.38 -11.77 -4.12
CA ALA A 310 -1.19 -10.33 -4.22
C ALA A 310 0.30 -9.94 -4.16
N HIS A 311 0.75 -9.16 -5.14
CA HIS A 311 2.03 -8.45 -5.03
C HIS A 311 2.02 -7.47 -3.85
N GLN A 312 3.22 -7.13 -3.36
CA GLN A 312 3.38 -6.19 -2.23
C GLN A 312 4.27 -5.00 -2.62
N PRO A 313 3.96 -3.77 -2.18
CA PRO A 313 4.83 -2.62 -2.38
C PRO A 313 6.06 -2.67 -1.46
N CYS A 314 7.07 -1.87 -1.76
CA CYS A 314 8.06 -1.45 -0.77
C CYS A 314 7.36 -0.66 0.34
N GLU A 315 7.45 -1.16 1.57
CA GLU A 315 6.74 -0.61 2.73
C GLU A 315 7.53 0.52 3.39
N THR A 316 8.82 0.27 3.61
CA THR A 316 9.79 1.15 4.28
C THR A 316 10.86 1.63 3.30
N ASP A 317 11.07 2.94 3.17
CA ASP A 317 12.13 3.48 2.31
C ASP A 317 13.53 3.06 2.83
N GLY A 318 14.38 2.55 1.95
CA GLY A 318 15.66 1.91 2.30
C GLY A 318 15.53 0.53 3.00
N GLY A 319 14.31 0.06 3.21
CA GLY A 319 13.99 -1.22 3.84
C GLY A 319 14.40 -2.44 3.01
N LEU A 320 14.03 -3.64 3.46
CA LEU A 320 14.05 -4.84 2.63
C LEU A 320 12.74 -4.93 1.86
N ALA A 321 12.82 -5.18 0.55
CA ALA A 321 11.63 -5.45 -0.26
C ALA A 321 10.89 -6.69 0.30
N PRO A 322 9.55 -6.68 0.37
CA PRO A 322 8.80 -7.91 0.56
C PRO A 322 9.10 -8.89 -0.57
N VAL A 323 9.11 -10.20 -0.29
CA VAL A 323 9.39 -11.21 -1.32
C VAL A 323 8.34 -11.19 -2.43
N MET A 324 7.09 -10.82 -2.10
CA MET A 324 5.99 -10.67 -3.05
C MET A 324 5.99 -9.32 -3.78
N MET A 325 6.96 -8.43 -3.53
CA MET A 325 7.22 -7.31 -4.45
C MET A 325 7.75 -7.88 -5.77
N GLN A 326 7.27 -7.40 -6.93
CA GLN A 326 7.75 -7.86 -8.24
C GLN A 326 9.13 -7.25 -8.57
N GLN A 327 10.16 -7.67 -7.83
CA GLN A 327 11.52 -7.15 -7.87
C GLN A 327 12.23 -7.38 -9.23
N SER A 328 11.66 -8.21 -10.12
CA SER A 328 12.09 -8.32 -11.53
C SER A 328 11.91 -7.03 -12.31
N PHE A 329 11.02 -6.13 -11.85
CA PHE A 329 10.77 -4.81 -12.44
C PHE A 329 11.50 -3.65 -11.74
N GLY A 330 12.21 -3.92 -10.65
CA GLY A 330 12.81 -2.91 -9.78
C GLY A 330 12.35 -3.03 -8.33
N THR A 331 13.07 -2.36 -7.42
CA THR A 331 12.71 -2.26 -5.99
C THR A 331 12.18 -0.87 -5.61
N ALA A 332 11.87 -0.03 -6.61
CA ALA A 332 11.20 1.26 -6.44
C ALA A 332 9.71 1.12 -6.76
N ASN A 333 8.84 1.59 -5.87
CA ASN A 333 7.39 1.49 -6.08
C ASN A 333 6.94 2.17 -7.38
N ASN A 334 7.54 3.33 -7.68
CA ASN A 334 7.24 4.10 -8.89
C ASN A 334 7.61 3.38 -10.21
N ASP A 335 8.47 2.36 -10.19
CA ASP A 335 8.79 1.62 -11.42
C ASP A 335 7.81 0.46 -11.65
N ILE A 336 7.36 -0.19 -10.58
CA ILE A 336 6.28 -1.21 -10.66
C ILE A 336 4.95 -0.54 -11.00
N ALA A 337 4.58 0.56 -10.33
CA ALA A 337 3.31 1.26 -10.52
C ALA A 337 3.12 1.90 -11.92
N LYS A 338 4.20 2.02 -12.73
CA LYS A 338 4.09 2.42 -14.16
C LYS A 338 3.69 1.25 -15.07
N LEU A 339 4.04 0.03 -14.68
CA LEU A 339 3.69 -1.21 -15.38
C LEU A 339 2.34 -1.76 -14.94
N ASP A 340 1.83 -1.32 -13.80
CA ASP A 340 0.53 -1.70 -13.25
C ASP A 340 -0.12 -0.51 -12.52
N PRO A 341 -0.68 0.49 -13.24
CA PRO A 341 -1.25 1.71 -12.64
C PRO A 341 -2.54 1.48 -11.86
N GLU A 342 -3.24 0.37 -12.09
CA GLU A 342 -4.43 -0.05 -11.35
C GLU A 342 -4.10 -1.04 -10.22
N GLY A 343 -2.83 -1.46 -10.12
CA GLY A 343 -2.32 -2.40 -9.15
C GLY A 343 -2.20 -1.86 -7.73
N VAL A 344 -1.80 -2.75 -6.82
CA VAL A 344 -1.69 -2.48 -5.38
C VAL A 344 -0.43 -1.70 -4.96
N VAL A 345 0.44 -1.33 -5.90
CA VAL A 345 1.71 -0.63 -5.62
C VAL A 345 1.55 0.89 -5.84
N PRO A 346 1.68 1.73 -4.80
CA PRO A 346 1.42 3.17 -4.92
C PRO A 346 2.61 3.92 -5.52
N MET A 347 2.36 5.02 -6.25
CA MET A 347 3.43 5.94 -6.67
C MET A 347 3.90 6.85 -5.52
N ASP A 348 4.38 6.27 -4.42
CA ASP A 348 4.81 6.97 -3.20
C ASP A 348 6.31 7.32 -3.16
N GLY A 349 7.08 6.91 -4.17
CA GLY A 349 8.51 7.23 -4.31
C GLY A 349 9.47 6.40 -3.47
N LYS A 350 8.99 5.44 -2.66
CA LYS A 350 9.87 4.59 -1.84
C LYS A 350 10.72 3.65 -2.69
N VAL A 351 11.94 3.40 -2.21
CA VAL A 351 12.90 2.46 -2.80
C VAL A 351 13.43 1.50 -1.74
N CYS A 352 13.15 0.22 -1.91
CA CYS A 352 13.67 -0.85 -1.07
C CYS A 352 15.01 -1.38 -1.60
N ARG A 353 15.76 -2.05 -0.71
CA ARG A 353 16.85 -2.94 -1.10
C ARG A 353 16.26 -4.28 -1.53
N PHE A 354 16.87 -4.93 -2.52
CA PHE A 354 16.43 -6.26 -2.96
C PHE A 354 16.48 -7.25 -1.80
N ASN A 355 15.56 -8.20 -1.80
CA ASN A 355 15.47 -9.23 -0.77
C ASN A 355 14.87 -10.51 -1.38
N PRO A 356 15.66 -11.59 -1.49
CA PRO A 356 15.19 -12.82 -2.10
C PRO A 356 14.46 -13.76 -1.14
N TRP A 357 14.16 -13.33 0.08
CA TRP A 357 13.62 -14.18 1.13
C TRP A 357 12.29 -13.66 1.71
N PRO A 358 11.31 -14.54 1.94
CA PRO A 358 10.12 -14.24 2.74
C PRO A 358 10.44 -13.66 4.12
N TYR A 359 11.59 -14.04 4.71
CA TYR A 359 12.05 -13.56 6.01
C TYR A 359 13.56 -13.25 6.07
N PRO A 360 13.99 -12.22 6.82
CA PRO A 360 13.15 -11.24 7.52
C PRO A 360 12.49 -10.25 6.56
N ARG A 361 11.36 -9.66 6.97
CA ARG A 361 10.82 -8.41 6.40
C ARG A 361 11.61 -7.21 6.97
N GLY A 362 11.44 -5.99 6.44
CA GLY A 362 12.10 -4.82 7.04
C GLY A 362 11.91 -3.49 6.33
#